data_AF-A0A838UG90-F1
#
_entry.id   AF-A0A838UG90-F1
#
_cell.length_a   1.000
_cell.length_b   1.000
_cell.length_c   1.000
_cell.angle_alpha   90.00
_cell.angle_beta   90.00
_cell.angle_gamma   90.00
#
_symmetry.space_group_name_H-M   'P 1'
#
loop_
_entity.id
_entity.type
_entity.pdbx_description
1 polymer ?
#
loop_
_entity_poly.entity_id
_entity_poly.type
_entity_poly.pdbx_seq_one_letter_code
_entity_poly.pdbx_strand_id
1 'polypeptide(L)' 'MSGADWTEAFLEMMAAERACAANTLTAYGRDLADAQGFLARRGGDLASAGAEEIEAWFADLGARGLA' A
#
# COMPACT_ATOMS: atom_id res chain seq x y z
N MET A 1 -5.64 5.07 -14.25
CA MET A 1 -5.87 4.12 -13.15
C MET A 1 -5.26 4.74 -11.91
N SER A 2 -6.07 4.93 -10.87
CA SER A 2 -5.67 5.55 -9.60
C SER A 2 -4.90 4.56 -8.72
N GLY A 3 -4.22 5.04 -7.68
CA GLY A 3 -3.63 4.17 -6.66
C GLY A 3 -4.62 3.19 -6.01
N ALA A 4 -5.90 3.59 -5.86
CA ALA A 4 -6.96 2.75 -5.31
C ALA A 4 -7.31 1.59 -6.25
N ASP A 5 -7.46 1.89 -7.55
CA ASP A 5 -7.74 0.87 -8.58
C ASP A 5 -6.65 -0.22 -8.59
N TRP A 6 -5.38 0.18 -8.45
CA TRP A 6 -4.26 -0.77 -8.39
C TRP A 6 -4.25 -1.63 -7.13
N THR A 7 -4.68 -1.07 -6.00
CA THR A 7 -4.77 -1.79 -4.72
C THR A 7 -5.83 -2.88 -4.79
N GLU A 8 -7.00 -2.57 -5.33
CA GLU A 8 -8.08 -3.53 -5.54
C GLU A 8 -7.63 -4.68 -6.46
N ALA A 9 -7.10 -4.35 -7.65
CA ALA A 9 -6.63 -5.33 -8.61
C ALA A 9 -5.52 -6.25 -8.04
N PHE A 10 -4.60 -5.70 -7.25
CA PHE A 10 -3.56 -6.48 -6.58
C PHE A 10 -4.15 -7.46 -5.57
N LEU A 11 -5.06 -7.01 -4.71
CA LEU A 11 -5.65 -7.87 -3.67
C LEU A 11 -6.54 -8.97 -4.28
N GLU A 12 -7.28 -8.66 -5.35
CA GLU A 12 -8.04 -9.66 -6.10
C GLU A 12 -7.13 -10.75 -6.68
N MET A 13 -6.02 -10.35 -7.31
CA MET A 13 -5.02 -11.30 -7.85
C MET A 13 -4.39 -12.14 -6.74
N MET A 14 -4.02 -11.55 -5.60
CA MET A 14 -3.46 -12.29 -4.47
C MET A 14 -4.44 -13.31 -3.89
N ALA A 15 -5.74 -12.98 -3.87
CA ALA A 15 -6.79 -13.89 -3.43
C ALA A 15 -7.00 -15.04 -4.43
N ALA A 16 -7.12 -14.72 -5.72
CA ALA A 16 -7.48 -15.67 -6.76
C ALA A 16 -6.33 -16.59 -7.18
N GLU A 17 -5.13 -16.06 -7.38
CA GLU A 17 -4.02 -16.79 -7.99
C GLU A 17 -3.09 -17.42 -6.95
N ARG A 18 -2.96 -16.79 -5.77
CA ARG A 18 -2.02 -17.21 -4.73
C ARG A 18 -2.68 -17.81 -3.50
N ALA A 19 -4.01 -17.86 -3.48
CA ALA A 19 -4.81 -18.35 -2.36
C ALA A 19 -4.34 -17.77 -1.01
N CYS A 20 -3.97 -16.48 -0.99
CA CYS A 20 -3.51 -15.83 0.22
C CYS A 20 -4.59 -15.90 1.30
N ALA A 21 -4.17 -16.20 2.53
CA ALA A 21 -5.08 -16.26 3.66
C ALA A 21 -5.76 -14.90 3.91
N ALA A 22 -7.00 -14.92 4.41
CA ALA A 22 -7.80 -13.70 4.60
C ALA A 22 -7.13 -12.68 5.55
N ASN A 23 -6.40 -13.16 6.56
CA ASN A 23 -5.60 -12.30 7.44
C ASN A 23 -4.45 -11.61 6.71
N THR A 24 -3.78 -12.29 5.78
CA THR A 24 -2.73 -11.72 4.92
C THR A 24 -3.30 -10.65 3.98
N LEU A 25 -4.42 -10.92 3.32
CA LEU A 25 -5.08 -9.93 2.45
C LEU A 25 -5.52 -8.69 3.25
N THR A 26 -6.03 -8.90 4.46
CA THR A 26 -6.41 -7.80 5.36
C THR A 26 -5.19 -6.98 5.78
N ALA A 27 -4.06 -7.63 6.09
CA ALA A 27 -2.81 -6.95 6.42
C ALA A 27 -2.32 -6.10 5.23
N TYR A 28 -2.22 -6.70 4.04
CA TYR A 28 -1.82 -5.97 2.84
C TYR A 28 -2.74 -4.80 2.52
N GLY A 29 -4.05 -4.98 2.65
CA GLY A 29 -5.01 -3.88 2.44
C GLY A 29 -4.80 -2.72 3.41
N ARG A 30 -4.46 -3.00 4.68
CA ARG A 30 -4.14 -1.96 5.67
C ARG A 30 -2.85 -1.24 5.34
N ASP A 31 -1.81 -1.97 4.96
CA ASP A 31 -0.50 -1.40 4.62
C ASP A 31 -0.61 -0.51 3.37
N LEU A 32 -1.32 -0.98 2.34
CA LEU A 32 -1.55 -0.21 1.10
C LEU A 32 -2.43 1.02 1.33
N ALA A 33 -3.43 0.93 2.20
CA ALA A 33 -4.25 2.09 2.59
C ALA A 33 -3.43 3.13 3.37
N ASP A 34 -2.53 2.70 4.26
CA ASP A 34 -1.62 3.58 4.98
C ASP A 34 -0.65 4.30 4.02
N ALA A 35 -0.05 3.55 3.10
CA ALA A 35 0.81 4.10 2.05
C ALA A 35 0.08 5.12 1.19
N GLN A 36 -1.15 4.83 0.73
CA GLN A 36 -1.96 5.81 -0.02
C GLN A 36 -2.22 7.07 0.79
N GLY A 37 -2.58 6.93 2.07
CA GLY A 37 -2.80 8.06 2.96
C GLY A 37 -1.54 8.90 3.14
N PHE A 38 -0.37 8.27 3.22
CA PHE A 38 0.93 8.95 3.29
C PHE A 38 1.24 9.72 2.01
N LEU A 39 1.07 9.10 0.85
CA LEU A 39 1.34 9.68 -0.46
C LEU A 39 0.38 10.83 -0.79
N ALA A 40 -0.90 10.70 -0.44
CA ALA A 40 -1.91 11.72 -0.65
C ALA A 40 -1.57 13.03 0.08
N ARG A 41 -1.01 12.95 1.31
CA ARG A 41 -0.53 14.13 2.05
C ARG A 41 0.64 14.84 1.36
N ARG A 42 1.33 14.17 0.44
CA ARG A 42 2.44 14.68 -0.37
C ARG A 42 2.04 15.02 -1.81
N GLY A 43 0.75 14.91 -2.13
CA GLY A 43 0.21 15.24 -3.46
C GLY A 43 0.40 14.15 -4.52
N GLY A 44 0.71 12.91 -4.12
CA GLY A 44 0.84 11.76 -5.03
C GLY A 44 -0.04 10.57 -4.63
N ASP A 45 0.06 9.48 -5.37
CA ASP A 45 -0.59 8.21 -5.07
C ASP A 45 0.30 7.00 -5.43
N LEU A 46 -0.19 5.79 -5.21
CA LEU A 46 0.54 4.56 -5.56
C LEU A 46 0.75 4.38 -7.08
N ALA A 47 -0.02 5.06 -7.93
CA ALA A 47 0.17 4.99 -9.38
C ALA A 47 1.35 5.85 -9.85
N SER A 48 1.73 6.88 -9.08
CA SER A 48 2.84 7.79 -9.41
C SER A 48 4.05 7.69 -8.46
N ALA A 49 3.96 6.94 -7.36
CA ALA A 49 5.03 6.85 -6.37
C ALA A 49 6.31 6.21 -6.95
N GLY A 50 7.44 6.90 -6.78
CA GLY A 50 8.77 6.37 -7.06
C GLY A 50 9.42 5.77 -5.82
N ALA A 51 10.68 5.36 -5.96
CA ALA A 51 11.44 4.77 -4.85
C ALA A 51 11.57 5.73 -3.65
N GLU A 52 11.80 7.03 -3.90
CA GLU A 52 11.98 8.04 -2.86
C GLU A 52 10.72 8.19 -1.98
N GLU A 53 9.53 8.17 -2.59
CA GLU A 53 8.28 8.25 -1.82
C GLU A 53 8.04 7.00 -0.97
N ILE A 54 8.39 5.82 -1.49
CA ILE A 54 8.27 4.56 -0.77
C ILE A 54 9.25 4.50 0.40
N GLU A 55 10.51 4.90 0.20
CA GLU A 55 11.51 5.00 1.27
C GLU A 55 11.06 5.98 2.37
N ALA A 56 10.49 7.12 1.98
CA ALA A 56 9.95 8.08 2.93
C ALA A 56 8.76 7.53 3.73
N TRP A 57 7.93 6.68 3.12
CA TRP A 57 6.86 5.97 3.82
C TRP A 57 7.41 4.95 4.82
N PHE A 58 8.43 4.17 4.45
CA PHE A 58 9.11 3.26 5.39
C PHE A 58 9.73 4.02 6.58
N ALA A 59 10.32 5.19 6.34
CA ALA A 59 10.82 6.05 7.41
C ALA A 59 9.71 6.56 8.33
N ASP A 60 8.54 6.92 7.79
CA ASP A 60 7.35 7.31 8.56
C ASP A 60 6.83 6.15 9.42
N LEU A 61 6.75 4.93 8.87
CA LEU A 61 6.41 3.73 9.63
C LEU A 61 7.35 3.51 10.81
N GLY A 62 8.66 3.65 10.58
CA GLY A 62 9.67 3.56 11.63
C GLY A 62 9.48 4.62 12.72
N ALA A 63 9.25 5.88 12.34
CA ALA A 63 8.98 6.98 13.28
C ALA A 63 7.70 6.76 14.11
N ARG A 64 6.72 6.04 13.56
CA ARG A 64 5.45 5.68 14.20
C ARG A 64 5.55 4.38 15.03
N GLY A 65 6.67 3.67 15.00
CA GLY A 65 6.84 2.38 15.67
C GLY A 65 6.05 1.23 15.04
N LEU A 66 5.85 1.28 13.72
CA LEU A 66 5.08 0.32 12.93
C LEU A 66 5.93 -0.53 11.97
N ALA A 67 7.26 -0.40 12.04
CA ALA A 67 8.24 -1.12 11.21
C ALA A 67 8.84 -2.34 11.93
#